data_AF-A0A0W1R687-F1
#
_entry.id   AF-A0A0W1R687-F1
#
_cell.length_a   1.000
_cell.length_b   1.000
_cell.length_c   1.000
_cell.angle_alpha   90.00
_cell.angle_beta   90.00
_cell.angle_gamma   90.00
#
_symmetry.space_group_name_H-M   'P 1'
#
loop_
_entity.id
_entity.type
_entity.pdbx_description
1 polymer ?
#
loop_
_entity_poly.entity_id
_entity_poly.type
_entity_poly.pdbx_seq_one_letter_code
_entity_poly.pdbx_strand_id
1 'polypeptide(L)'
;MPAAERETVMTDPLEEIEFLARSQNRIAVLDAVASGPHTRRELEEVVGASQPTLARILRDFEARHWVERRGTEYVPTPSGSFVADSFTELLSNVETEVRLRSVAQWLPMDSLDVSLARFDSARITRPTRTSPNGPLKRALELSGEAKTQQVVSYVLNHEMLETLHDAAVDGTQSLRGVLSRETVETLCDDSTSKQRLRALLAAENTALRLADEPIPFAVGVADETVYFFLRDDEGLLRALLESTDEAVHEWAIETVEAYWNRGVDVDTASYES
;
A
#
# COMPACT_ATOMS: atom_id res chain seq x y z
N MET A 1 18.00 50.26 34.66
CA MET A 1 17.85 49.21 33.63
C MET A 1 16.77 48.25 34.07
N PRO A 2 15.64 48.15 33.36
CA PRO A 2 14.81 46.96 33.35
C PRO A 2 15.09 46.13 32.10
N ALA A 3 15.01 44.82 32.27
CA ALA A 3 15.20 43.81 31.24
C ALA A 3 14.14 43.97 30.16
N ALA A 4 14.58 43.98 28.90
CA ALA A 4 13.69 43.79 27.76
C ALA A 4 13.15 42.37 27.85
N GLU A 5 11.84 42.25 28.08
CA GLU A 5 11.05 41.07 27.79
C GLU A 5 11.32 40.71 26.33
N ARG A 6 12.07 39.62 26.13
CA ARG A 6 12.15 38.97 24.82
C ARG A 6 10.79 38.35 24.60
N GLU A 7 9.95 39.09 23.91
CA GLU A 7 8.74 38.59 23.29
C GLU A 7 9.15 37.39 22.42
N THR A 8 8.93 36.18 22.94
CA THR A 8 8.96 34.96 22.14
C THR A 8 7.86 35.14 21.10
N VAL A 9 8.24 35.59 19.91
CA VAL A 9 7.39 35.51 18.73
C VAL A 9 7.01 34.05 18.62
N MET A 10 5.76 33.73 18.95
CA MET A 10 5.20 32.43 18.67
C MET A 10 5.15 32.34 17.16
N THR A 11 6.14 31.70 16.58
CA THR A 11 6.12 31.35 15.16
C THR A 11 4.86 30.54 14.90
N ASP A 12 4.01 31.00 13.98
CA ASP A 12 2.84 30.25 13.57
C ASP A 12 3.31 28.97 12.85
N PRO A 13 3.02 27.77 13.36
CA PRO A 13 3.41 26.53 12.70
C PRO A 13 2.93 26.44 11.25
N LEU A 14 1.78 27.05 10.94
CA LEU A 14 1.27 27.10 9.58
C LEU A 14 2.13 27.97 8.66
N GLU A 15 2.69 29.08 9.15
CA GLU A 15 3.59 29.93 8.36
C GLU A 15 4.88 29.21 7.98
N GLU A 16 5.42 28.36 8.85
CA GLU A 16 6.61 27.55 8.55
C GLU A 16 6.34 26.48 7.51
N ILE A 17 5.17 25.81 7.60
CA ILE A 17 4.70 24.88 6.58
C ILE A 17 4.49 25.61 5.25
N GLU A 18 3.81 26.76 5.25
CA GLU A 18 3.59 27.56 4.04
C GLU A 18 4.91 28.02 3.41
N PHE A 19 5.89 28.39 4.23
CA PHE A 19 7.20 28.80 3.76
C PHE A 19 7.88 27.68 2.96
N LEU A 20 7.87 26.44 3.46
CA LEU A 20 8.41 25.28 2.73
C LEU A 20 7.54 24.91 1.52
N ALA A 21 6.22 24.78 1.71
CA ALA A 21 5.28 24.30 0.69
C ALA A 21 5.19 25.21 -0.54
N ARG A 22 5.47 26.52 -0.41
CA ARG A 22 5.44 27.48 -1.54
C ARG A 22 6.62 27.36 -2.50
N SER A 23 7.60 26.47 -2.25
CA SER A 23 8.74 26.32 -3.16
C SER A 23 9.35 24.92 -3.12
N GLN A 24 9.28 24.20 -4.24
CA GLN A 24 9.97 22.92 -4.42
C GLN A 24 11.48 23.03 -4.15
N ASN A 25 12.12 24.14 -4.55
CA ASN A 25 13.54 24.37 -4.27
C ASN A 25 13.85 24.47 -2.77
N ARG A 26 12.92 24.96 -1.93
CA ARG A 26 13.16 24.98 -0.48
C ARG A 26 13.17 23.57 0.08
N ILE A 27 12.17 22.76 -0.29
CA ILE A 27 12.07 21.36 0.13
C ILE A 27 13.33 20.61 -0.30
N ALA A 28 13.70 20.70 -1.58
CA ALA A 28 14.88 20.02 -2.12
C ALA A 28 16.21 20.45 -1.46
N VAL A 29 16.38 21.74 -1.14
CA VAL A 29 17.59 22.21 -0.42
C VAL A 29 17.61 21.71 1.01
N LEU A 30 16.47 21.74 1.72
CA LEU A 30 16.42 21.32 3.12
C LEU A 30 16.69 19.81 3.24
N ASP A 31 16.08 19.02 2.35
CA ASP A 31 16.27 17.57 2.27
C ASP A 31 17.73 17.19 1.93
N ALA A 32 18.34 17.89 0.95
CA ALA A 32 19.74 17.67 0.60
C ALA A 32 20.69 17.97 1.77
N VAL A 33 20.48 19.08 2.49
CA VAL A 33 21.30 19.43 3.66
C VAL A 33 21.02 18.47 4.83
N ALA A 34 19.78 18.04 5.04
CA ALA A 34 19.43 17.06 6.07
C ALA A 34 20.12 15.71 5.84
N SER A 35 20.28 15.32 4.57
CA SER A 35 20.98 14.10 4.16
C SER A 35 22.51 14.18 4.27
N GLY A 36 23.09 15.38 4.40
CA GLY A 36 24.52 15.56 4.66
C GLY A 36 25.03 16.98 4.40
N PRO A 37 26.28 17.28 4.82
CA PRO A 37 26.93 18.56 4.54
C PRO A 37 27.04 18.83 3.03
N HIS A 38 26.66 20.03 2.60
CA HIS A 38 26.81 20.45 1.20
C HIS A 38 27.33 21.88 1.10
N THR A 39 28.26 22.12 0.18
CA THR A 39 28.58 23.46 -0.31
C THR A 39 27.45 24.00 -1.19
N ARG A 40 27.40 25.32 -1.35
CA ARG A 40 26.42 25.95 -2.24
C ARG A 40 26.57 25.55 -3.72
N ARG A 41 27.77 25.12 -4.12
CA ARG A 41 28.02 24.63 -5.50
C ARG A 41 27.43 23.23 -5.68
N GLU A 42 27.62 22.35 -4.71
CA GLU A 42 27.01 21.00 -4.74
C GLU A 42 25.48 21.08 -4.68
N LEU A 43 24.92 22.00 -3.89
CA LEU A 43 23.46 22.23 -3.89
C LEU A 43 22.93 22.71 -5.25
N GLU A 44 23.71 23.46 -6.04
CA GLU A 44 23.31 23.85 -7.40
C GLU A 44 23.30 22.64 -8.34
N GLU A 45 24.25 21.72 -8.18
CA GLU A 45 24.32 20.50 -8.97
C GLU A 45 23.18 19.52 -8.62
N VAL A 46 22.85 19.37 -7.33
CA VAL A 46 21.81 18.45 -6.86
C VAL A 46 20.40 19.00 -7.08
N VAL A 47 20.16 20.28 -6.76
CA VAL A 47 18.82 20.88 -6.81
C VAL A 47 18.52 21.53 -8.17
N GLY A 48 19.56 21.89 -8.94
CA GLY A 48 19.39 22.59 -10.21
C GLY A 48 18.94 24.05 -10.07
N ALA A 49 18.98 24.62 -8.86
CA ALA A 49 18.62 26.01 -8.60
C ALA A 49 19.84 26.93 -8.73
N SER A 50 19.65 28.10 -9.34
CA SER A 50 20.72 29.10 -9.51
C SER A 50 21.34 29.55 -8.18
N GLN A 51 22.63 29.88 -8.17
CA GLN A 51 23.34 30.43 -7.00
C GLN A 51 22.59 31.55 -6.23
N PRO A 52 21.99 32.58 -6.85
CA PRO A 52 21.24 33.61 -6.11
C PRO A 52 20.02 33.07 -5.37
N THR A 53 19.32 32.09 -5.96
CA THR A 53 18.17 31.41 -5.36
C THR A 53 18.59 30.58 -4.16
N LEU A 54 19.64 29.77 -4.29
CA LEU A 54 20.20 28.99 -3.18
C LEU A 54 20.66 29.89 -2.04
N ALA A 55 21.35 30.99 -2.36
CA ALA A 55 21.80 31.94 -1.36
C ALA A 55 20.63 32.57 -0.58
N ARG A 56 19.48 32.80 -1.22
CA ARG A 56 18.28 33.29 -0.53
C ARG A 56 17.68 32.20 0.37
N ILE A 57 17.51 30.98 -0.14
CA ILE A 57 16.94 29.86 0.61
C ILE A 57 17.77 29.55 1.86
N LEU A 58 19.10 29.45 1.72
CA LEU A 58 20.00 29.15 2.83
C LEU A 58 19.98 30.25 3.90
N ARG A 59 19.91 31.52 3.50
CA ARG A 59 19.73 32.63 4.46
C ARG A 59 18.39 32.53 5.20
N ASP A 60 17.32 32.19 4.49
CA ASP A 60 16.00 32.03 5.10
C ASP A 60 15.98 30.85 6.10
N PHE A 61 16.74 29.78 5.82
CA PHE A 61 16.92 28.63 6.71
C PHE A 61 17.83 28.91 7.91
N GLU A 62 18.91 29.67 7.72
CA GLU A 62 19.77 30.16 8.81
C GLU A 62 18.97 31.06 9.77
N ALA A 63 18.12 31.95 9.24
CA ALA A 63 17.24 32.81 10.03
C ALA A 63 16.20 32.01 10.85
N ARG A 64 15.83 30.81 10.38
CA ARG A 64 14.94 29.86 11.07
C ARG A 64 15.68 28.86 11.96
N HIS A 65 17.01 28.97 12.03
CA HIS A 65 17.86 28.02 12.73
C HIS A 65 17.73 26.57 12.25
N TRP A 66 17.36 26.34 10.98
CA TRP A 66 17.28 24.99 10.40
C TRP A 66 18.62 24.55 9.80
N VAL A 67 19.40 25.49 9.31
CA VAL A 67 20.71 25.23 8.71
C VAL A 67 21.72 26.17 9.35
N GLU A 68 22.96 25.70 9.48
CA GLU A 68 24.09 26.54 9.84
C GLU A 68 25.24 26.33 8.85
N ARG A 69 26.03 27.39 8.66
CA ARG A 69 27.22 27.35 7.83
C ARG A 69 28.44 26.95 8.66
N ARG A 70 29.10 25.86 8.27
CA ARG A 70 30.39 25.40 8.80
C ARG A 70 31.46 25.51 7.71
N GLY A 71 32.23 26.60 7.75
CA GLY A 71 33.23 26.90 6.72
C GLY A 71 32.59 27.19 5.36
N THR A 72 32.77 26.29 4.40
CA THR A 72 32.18 26.39 3.05
C THR A 72 30.88 25.60 2.89
N GLU A 73 30.57 24.75 3.86
CA GLU A 73 29.43 23.83 3.83
C GLU A 73 28.28 24.34 4.68
N TYR A 74 27.09 23.90 4.31
CA TYR A 74 25.86 24.05 5.07
C TYR A 74 25.51 22.69 5.66
N VAL A 75 25.18 22.67 6.95
CA VAL A 75 24.80 21.47 7.68
C VAL A 75 23.47 21.71 8.39
N PRO A 76 22.67 20.66 8.63
CA PRO A 76 21.42 20.81 9.32
C PRO A 76 21.70 21.03 10.82
N THR A 77 20.89 21.86 11.46
CA THR A 77 20.79 21.86 12.91
C THR A 77 19.88 20.70 13.36
N PRO A 78 19.85 20.31 14.65
CA PRO A 78 18.89 19.31 15.13
C PRO A 78 17.42 19.68 14.83
N SER A 79 17.07 20.96 14.92
CA SER A 79 15.73 21.44 14.56
C SER A 79 15.48 21.38 13.06
N GLY A 80 16.49 21.68 12.23
CA GLY A 80 16.37 21.56 10.79
C GLY A 80 16.21 20.14 10.30
N SER A 81 16.94 19.18 10.89
CA SER A 81 16.74 17.75 10.63
C SER A 81 15.33 17.32 10.99
N PHE A 82 14.84 17.69 12.18
CA PHE A 82 13.47 17.39 12.58
C PHE A 82 12.41 17.94 11.61
N VAL A 83 12.58 19.18 11.14
CA VAL A 83 11.66 19.80 10.17
C VAL A 83 11.75 19.11 8.80
N ALA A 84 12.96 18.76 8.35
CA ALA A 84 13.17 18.04 7.10
C ALA A 84 12.45 16.69 7.13
N ASP A 85 12.72 15.87 8.16
CA ASP A 85 12.12 14.54 8.32
C ASP A 85 10.58 14.63 8.37
N SER A 86 10.05 15.55 9.19
CA SER A 86 8.60 15.76 9.32
C SER A 86 7.94 16.19 8.02
N PHE A 87 8.60 17.05 7.24
CA PHE A 87 8.04 17.55 5.98
C PHE A 87 8.13 16.50 4.87
N THR A 88 9.21 15.72 4.83
CA THR A 88 9.37 14.59 3.89
C THR A 88 8.33 13.50 4.19
N GLU A 89 8.07 13.18 5.46
CA GLU A 89 6.99 12.28 5.85
C GLU A 89 5.62 12.81 5.42
N LEU A 90 5.32 14.09 5.67
CA LEU A 90 4.08 14.72 5.23
C LEU A 90 3.92 14.65 3.70
N LEU A 91 4.97 14.95 2.95
CA LEU A 91 4.95 14.89 1.49
C LEU A 91 4.66 13.47 1.01
N SER A 92 5.35 12.46 1.56
CA SER A 92 5.11 11.05 1.24
C SER A 92 3.66 10.61 1.53
N ASN A 93 3.12 11.04 2.68
CA ASN A 93 1.73 10.76 3.04
C ASN A 93 0.73 11.39 2.06
N VAL A 94 0.96 12.64 1.63
CA VAL A 94 0.11 13.31 0.64
C VAL A 94 0.26 12.68 -0.75
N GLU A 95 1.47 12.27 -1.15
CA GLU A 95 1.69 11.55 -2.41
C GLU A 95 0.94 10.21 -2.44
N THR A 96 0.99 9.48 -1.33
CA THR A 96 0.24 8.23 -1.13
C THR A 96 -1.26 8.49 -1.21
N GLU A 97 -1.77 9.52 -0.53
CA GLU A 97 -3.18 9.92 -0.64
C GLU A 97 -3.54 10.24 -2.09
N VAL A 98 -2.76 11.05 -2.80
CA VAL A 98 -3.03 11.43 -4.20
C VAL A 98 -3.10 10.19 -5.10
N ARG A 99 -2.21 9.22 -4.88
CA ARG A 99 -2.20 7.94 -5.60
C ARG A 99 -3.48 7.15 -5.33
N LEU A 100 -3.84 7.00 -4.05
CA LEU A 100 -4.98 6.18 -3.61
C LEU A 100 -6.34 6.87 -3.77
N ARG A 101 -6.40 8.20 -3.88
CA ARG A 101 -7.63 9.02 -3.86
C ARG A 101 -8.73 8.46 -4.75
N SER A 102 -8.33 7.99 -5.91
CA SER A 102 -9.21 7.50 -6.96
C SER A 102 -9.76 6.09 -6.70
N VAL A 103 -9.23 5.36 -5.72
CA VAL A 103 -9.72 4.05 -5.25
C VAL A 103 -10.12 4.02 -3.78
N ALA A 104 -9.82 5.07 -3.01
CA ALA A 104 -9.96 5.11 -1.55
C ALA A 104 -11.37 4.74 -1.06
N GLN A 105 -12.42 5.12 -1.81
CA GLN A 105 -13.81 4.78 -1.47
C GLN A 105 -14.14 3.28 -1.52
N TRP A 106 -13.30 2.46 -2.17
CA TRP A 106 -13.47 1.01 -2.29
C TRP A 106 -12.48 0.22 -1.42
N LEU A 107 -11.63 0.91 -0.66
CA LEU A 107 -10.75 0.25 0.29
C LEU A 107 -11.56 -0.16 1.53
N PRO A 108 -11.28 -1.33 2.11
CA PRO A 108 -11.95 -1.81 3.32
C PRO A 108 -11.40 -1.08 4.56
N MET A 109 -11.52 0.25 4.60
CA MET A 109 -10.89 1.10 5.62
C MET A 109 -11.25 0.72 7.06
N ASP A 110 -12.48 0.23 7.28
CA ASP A 110 -12.96 -0.19 8.60
C ASP A 110 -12.34 -1.52 9.07
N SER A 111 -11.76 -2.30 8.16
CA SER A 111 -11.16 -3.61 8.44
C SER A 111 -9.65 -3.66 8.19
N LEU A 112 -9.09 -2.60 7.61
CA LEU A 112 -7.69 -2.47 7.29
C LEU A 112 -6.94 -1.85 8.48
N ASP A 113 -6.36 -2.70 9.33
CA ASP A 113 -5.56 -2.26 10.48
C ASP A 113 -4.09 -2.01 10.10
N VAL A 114 -3.89 -1.33 8.97
CA VAL A 114 -2.59 -0.86 8.50
C VAL A 114 -2.72 0.57 8.00
N SER A 115 -1.74 1.41 8.35
CA SER A 115 -1.73 2.82 7.94
C SER A 115 -1.74 2.94 6.41
N LEU A 116 -2.58 3.84 5.88
CA LEU A 116 -2.59 4.15 4.45
C LEU A 116 -1.23 4.59 3.91
N ALA A 117 -0.38 5.17 4.76
CA ALA A 117 0.98 5.55 4.40
C ALA A 117 1.84 4.37 3.90
N ARG A 118 1.49 3.12 4.28
CA ARG A 118 2.18 1.89 3.85
C ARG A 118 1.89 1.48 2.40
N PHE A 119 1.02 2.22 1.72
CA PHE A 119 0.68 1.99 0.30
C PHE A 119 1.37 3.00 -0.63
N ASP A 120 2.46 3.64 -0.19
CA ASP A 120 3.24 4.63 -0.95
C ASP A 120 3.70 4.16 -2.33
N SER A 121 4.02 2.87 -2.41
CA SER A 121 4.54 2.13 -3.54
C SER A 121 3.49 1.21 -4.17
N ALA A 122 2.24 1.28 -3.70
CA ALA A 122 1.18 0.41 -4.17
C ALA A 122 0.89 0.62 -5.66
N ARG A 123 0.65 -0.48 -6.37
CA ARG A 123 0.27 -0.47 -7.78
C ARG A 123 -1.24 -0.60 -7.90
N ILE A 124 -1.85 0.30 -8.67
CA ILE A 124 -3.29 0.27 -8.96
C ILE A 124 -3.49 -0.11 -10.42
N THR A 125 -4.07 -1.27 -10.66
CA THR A 125 -4.47 -1.73 -12.00
C THR A 125 -5.96 -1.47 -12.19
N ARG A 126 -6.33 -0.73 -13.24
CA ARG A 126 -7.70 -0.32 -13.54
C ARG A 126 -8.24 -0.93 -14.84
N PRO A 127 -9.56 -1.12 -14.96
CA PRO A 127 -10.20 -1.36 -16.25
C PRO A 127 -9.86 -0.23 -17.23
N THR A 128 -9.55 -0.59 -18.47
CA THR A 128 -9.36 0.36 -19.57
C THR A 128 -10.25 -0.04 -20.75
N ARG A 129 -10.43 0.87 -21.72
CA ARG A 129 -11.22 0.55 -22.93
C ARG A 129 -10.65 -0.63 -23.72
N THR A 130 -9.34 -0.81 -23.70
CA THR A 130 -8.63 -1.90 -24.41
C THR A 130 -8.43 -3.14 -23.54
N SER A 131 -8.59 -3.02 -22.22
CA SER A 131 -8.53 -4.13 -21.26
C SER A 131 -9.54 -3.91 -20.13
N PRO A 132 -10.84 -4.17 -20.36
CA PRO A 132 -11.88 -4.02 -19.32
C PRO A 132 -11.64 -4.94 -18.12
N ASN A 133 -11.18 -6.17 -18.39
CA ASN A 133 -10.85 -7.16 -17.34
C ASN A 133 -9.41 -7.04 -16.84
N GLY A 134 -8.73 -5.92 -17.11
CA GLY A 134 -7.32 -5.69 -16.73
C GLY A 134 -7.00 -6.02 -15.25
N PRO A 135 -7.82 -5.58 -14.27
CA PRO A 135 -7.61 -5.93 -12.86
C PRO A 135 -7.63 -7.44 -12.59
N LEU A 136 -8.61 -8.14 -13.16
CA LEU A 136 -8.71 -9.60 -13.00
C LEU A 136 -7.51 -10.28 -13.65
N LYS A 137 -7.15 -9.90 -14.88
CA LYS A 137 -5.99 -10.46 -15.59
C LYS A 137 -4.72 -10.33 -14.75
N ARG A 138 -4.49 -9.16 -14.15
CA ARG A 138 -3.32 -8.93 -13.30
C ARG A 138 -3.31 -9.81 -12.05
N ALA A 139 -4.46 -10.03 -11.42
CA ALA A 139 -4.58 -10.95 -10.29
C ALA A 139 -4.31 -12.41 -10.70
N LEU A 140 -4.76 -12.83 -11.88
CA LEU A 140 -4.49 -14.17 -12.42
C LEU A 140 -3.00 -14.37 -12.69
N GLU A 141 -2.31 -13.35 -13.23
CA GLU A 141 -0.86 -13.37 -13.42
C GLU A 141 -0.12 -13.55 -12.08
N LEU A 142 -0.46 -12.76 -11.06
CA LEU A 142 0.12 -12.88 -9.71
C LEU A 142 -0.12 -14.28 -9.12
N SER A 143 -1.37 -14.76 -9.18
CA SER A 143 -1.73 -16.06 -8.63
C SER A 143 -1.10 -17.22 -9.39
N GLY A 144 -0.93 -17.13 -10.71
CA GLY A 144 -0.37 -18.22 -11.53
C GLY A 144 1.14 -18.37 -11.41
N GLU A 145 1.86 -17.29 -11.09
CA GLU A 145 3.31 -17.29 -10.92
C GLU A 145 3.77 -17.63 -9.49
N ALA A 146 2.85 -17.55 -8.52
CA ALA A 146 3.17 -17.72 -7.10
C ALA A 146 3.38 -19.17 -6.67
N LYS A 147 4.33 -19.41 -5.78
CA LYS A 147 4.55 -20.73 -5.15
C LYS A 147 3.66 -20.95 -3.93
N THR A 148 3.30 -19.86 -3.28
CA THR A 148 2.46 -19.84 -2.09
C THR A 148 1.33 -18.86 -2.33
N GLN A 149 0.12 -19.31 -2.00
CA GLN A 149 -1.09 -18.55 -2.23
C GLN A 149 -1.96 -18.62 -0.98
N GLN A 150 -2.26 -17.45 -0.42
CA GLN A 150 -3.17 -17.31 0.71
C GLN A 150 -4.32 -16.39 0.36
N VAL A 151 -5.56 -16.78 0.66
CA VAL A 151 -6.74 -16.01 0.23
C VAL A 151 -7.76 -15.92 1.35
N VAL A 152 -8.32 -14.72 1.54
CA VAL A 152 -9.59 -14.53 2.26
C VAL A 152 -10.52 -13.75 1.34
N SER A 153 -11.65 -14.36 0.95
CA SER A 153 -12.52 -13.73 -0.05
C SER A 153 -13.98 -14.15 0.04
N TYR A 154 -14.88 -13.17 -0.15
CA TYR A 154 -16.31 -13.40 -0.39
C TYR A 154 -16.65 -13.64 -1.87
N VAL A 155 -15.66 -13.64 -2.76
CA VAL A 155 -15.86 -13.86 -4.19
C VAL A 155 -14.71 -14.63 -4.81
N LEU A 156 -15.02 -15.58 -5.69
CA LEU A 156 -14.03 -16.30 -6.48
C LEU A 156 -14.54 -16.42 -7.90
N ASN A 157 -13.84 -15.77 -8.84
CA ASN A 157 -14.20 -15.83 -10.25
C ASN A 157 -13.80 -17.18 -10.84
N HIS A 158 -14.49 -17.62 -11.91
CA HIS A 158 -14.24 -18.90 -12.58
C HIS A 158 -12.79 -19.01 -13.05
N GLU A 159 -12.23 -17.94 -13.62
CA GLU A 159 -10.85 -17.90 -14.08
C GLU A 159 -9.82 -17.98 -12.94
N MET A 160 -10.15 -17.41 -11.78
CA MET A 160 -9.29 -17.51 -10.59
C MET A 160 -9.34 -18.92 -10.03
N LEU A 161 -10.52 -19.54 -9.93
CA LEU A 161 -10.65 -20.93 -9.53
C LEU A 161 -9.88 -21.87 -10.46
N GLU A 162 -9.95 -21.65 -11.78
CA GLU A 162 -9.17 -22.40 -12.77
C GLU A 162 -7.66 -22.25 -12.54
N THR A 163 -7.19 -21.02 -12.35
CA THR A 163 -5.76 -20.75 -12.09
C THR A 163 -5.27 -21.47 -10.83
N LEU A 164 -6.04 -21.41 -9.74
CA LEU A 164 -5.74 -22.09 -8.48
C LEU A 164 -5.78 -23.61 -8.63
N HIS A 165 -6.79 -24.12 -9.33
CA HIS A 165 -6.94 -25.54 -9.62
C HIS A 165 -5.74 -26.09 -10.39
N ASP A 166 -5.36 -25.44 -11.49
CA ASP A 166 -4.29 -25.92 -12.36
C ASP A 166 -2.95 -25.90 -11.62
N ALA A 167 -2.65 -24.84 -10.87
CA ALA A 167 -1.42 -24.75 -10.08
C ALA A 167 -1.36 -25.80 -8.94
N ALA A 168 -2.50 -26.09 -8.31
CA ALA A 168 -2.59 -27.11 -7.26
C ALA A 168 -2.44 -28.53 -7.83
N VAL A 169 -3.07 -28.83 -8.98
CA VAL A 169 -2.99 -30.14 -9.64
C VAL A 169 -1.60 -30.41 -10.21
N ASP A 170 -0.95 -29.37 -10.76
CA ASP A 170 0.44 -29.46 -11.24
C ASP A 170 1.46 -29.50 -10.09
N GLY A 171 1.02 -29.28 -8.85
CA GLY A 171 1.87 -29.28 -7.66
C GLY A 171 2.88 -28.13 -7.62
N THR A 172 2.64 -27.07 -8.38
CA THR A 172 3.52 -25.89 -8.48
C THR A 172 3.24 -24.85 -7.40
N GLN A 173 2.07 -24.92 -6.77
CA GLN A 173 1.61 -23.98 -5.77
C GLN A 173 1.04 -24.67 -4.52
N SER A 174 1.25 -24.05 -3.36
CA SER A 174 0.52 -24.34 -2.13
C SER A 174 -0.56 -23.30 -1.91
N LEU A 175 -1.79 -23.75 -1.67
CA LEU A 175 -2.96 -22.90 -1.48
C LEU A 175 -3.54 -23.05 -0.08
N ARG A 176 -3.73 -21.94 0.62
CA ARG A 176 -4.51 -21.87 1.84
C ARG A 176 -5.56 -20.79 1.69
N GLY A 177 -6.83 -21.08 1.95
CA GLY A 177 -7.87 -20.09 1.74
C GLY A 177 -9.08 -20.19 2.66
N VAL A 178 -9.69 -19.05 2.93
CA VAL A 178 -10.99 -18.95 3.58
C VAL A 178 -11.96 -18.25 2.65
N LEU A 179 -13.04 -18.94 2.29
CA LEU A 179 -14.07 -18.44 1.40
C LEU A 179 -15.38 -18.22 2.16
N SER A 180 -16.19 -17.27 1.71
CA SER A 180 -17.56 -17.18 2.25
C SER A 180 -18.39 -18.39 1.81
N ARG A 181 -19.39 -18.75 2.62
CA ARG A 181 -20.33 -19.83 2.29
C ARG A 181 -21.05 -19.57 0.96
N GLU A 182 -21.51 -18.34 0.75
CA GLU A 182 -22.19 -17.92 -0.49
C GLU A 182 -21.30 -18.11 -1.72
N THR A 183 -19.99 -17.83 -1.60
CA THR A 183 -19.03 -18.09 -2.69
C THR A 183 -19.00 -19.56 -3.06
N VAL A 184 -18.89 -20.46 -2.08
CA VAL A 184 -18.81 -21.90 -2.32
C VAL A 184 -20.12 -22.44 -2.89
N GLU A 185 -21.26 -21.98 -2.38
CA GLU A 185 -22.58 -22.33 -2.91
C GLU A 185 -22.72 -21.89 -4.38
N THR A 186 -22.34 -20.66 -4.70
CA THR A 186 -22.36 -20.13 -6.08
C THR A 186 -21.47 -20.94 -7.02
N LEU A 187 -20.28 -21.36 -6.57
CA LEU A 187 -19.40 -22.22 -7.38
C LEU A 187 -19.99 -23.61 -7.60
N CYS A 188 -20.84 -24.10 -6.69
CA CYS A 188 -21.50 -25.40 -6.81
C CYS A 188 -22.70 -25.39 -7.75
N ASP A 189 -23.26 -24.22 -8.08
CA ASP A 189 -24.35 -24.09 -9.05
C ASP A 189 -23.88 -24.33 -10.50
N ASP A 190 -22.59 -24.09 -10.78
CA ASP A 190 -21.96 -24.43 -12.05
C ASP A 190 -21.19 -25.77 -11.94
N SER A 191 -21.52 -26.71 -12.83
CA SER A 191 -20.94 -28.06 -12.80
C SER A 191 -19.42 -28.09 -13.01
N THR A 192 -18.88 -27.17 -13.81
CA THR A 192 -17.43 -27.10 -14.10
C THR A 192 -16.68 -26.55 -12.90
N SER A 193 -17.17 -25.45 -12.31
CA SER A 193 -16.64 -24.85 -11.10
C SER A 193 -16.72 -25.80 -9.91
N LYS A 194 -17.84 -26.51 -9.74
CA LYS A 194 -18.00 -27.56 -8.74
C LYS A 194 -16.95 -28.66 -8.87
N GLN A 195 -16.69 -29.12 -10.10
CA GLN A 195 -15.67 -30.15 -10.34
C GLN A 195 -14.27 -29.65 -10.00
N ARG A 196 -13.92 -28.41 -10.40
CA ARG A 196 -12.64 -27.77 -10.08
C ARG A 196 -12.47 -27.59 -8.57
N LEU A 197 -13.51 -27.10 -7.88
CA LEU A 197 -13.47 -26.94 -6.43
C LEU A 197 -13.25 -28.28 -5.71
N ARG A 198 -13.92 -29.35 -6.14
CA ARG A 198 -13.71 -30.69 -5.58
C ARG A 198 -12.29 -31.20 -5.79
N ALA A 199 -11.73 -31.03 -7.00
CA ALA A 199 -10.36 -31.42 -7.30
C ALA A 199 -9.35 -30.60 -6.46
N LEU A 200 -9.61 -29.30 -6.29
CA LEU A 200 -8.82 -28.41 -5.47
C LEU A 200 -8.85 -28.83 -3.98
N LEU A 201 -10.02 -29.19 -3.44
CA LEU A 201 -10.16 -29.72 -2.07
C LEU A 201 -9.48 -31.08 -1.85
N ALA A 202 -9.26 -31.85 -2.92
CA ALA A 202 -8.61 -33.16 -2.86
C ALA A 202 -7.08 -33.08 -3.04
N ALA A 203 -6.53 -31.93 -3.44
CA ALA A 203 -5.10 -31.76 -3.68
C ALA A 203 -4.32 -31.66 -2.36
N GLU A 204 -3.18 -32.36 -2.25
CA GLU A 204 -2.39 -32.45 -1.01
C GLU A 204 -1.86 -31.10 -0.52
N ASN A 205 -1.52 -30.19 -1.44
CA ASN A 205 -0.97 -28.87 -1.13
C ASN A 205 -2.05 -27.78 -1.01
N THR A 206 -3.31 -28.16 -0.88
CA THR A 206 -4.43 -27.22 -0.78
C THR A 206 -5.24 -27.42 0.49
N ALA A 207 -5.59 -26.32 1.14
CA ALA A 207 -6.48 -26.33 2.28
C ALA A 207 -7.44 -25.14 2.20
N LEU A 208 -8.75 -25.42 2.15
CA LEU A 208 -9.80 -24.40 2.11
C LEU A 208 -10.76 -24.55 3.29
N ARG A 209 -11.21 -23.41 3.82
CA ARG A 209 -12.21 -23.32 4.89
C ARG A 209 -13.34 -22.36 4.52
N LEU A 210 -14.48 -22.53 5.15
CA LEU A 210 -15.59 -21.59 5.11
C LEU A 210 -15.46 -20.58 6.25
N ALA A 211 -15.62 -19.30 5.95
CA ALA A 211 -15.73 -18.27 6.96
C ALA A 211 -17.02 -18.48 7.79
N ASP A 212 -16.91 -18.27 9.09
CA ASP A 212 -18.01 -18.24 10.05
C ASP A 212 -18.67 -16.86 10.13
N GLU A 213 -17.92 -15.81 9.77
CA GLU A 213 -18.34 -14.40 9.74
C GLU A 213 -18.30 -13.83 8.32
N PRO A 214 -19.05 -12.75 8.03
CA PRO A 214 -18.96 -12.05 6.75
C PRO A 214 -17.54 -11.53 6.48
N ILE A 215 -17.04 -11.77 5.27
CA ILE A 215 -15.74 -11.27 4.85
C ILE A 215 -15.94 -9.89 4.19
N PRO A 216 -15.36 -8.79 4.70
CA PRO A 216 -15.59 -7.44 4.16
C PRO A 216 -14.70 -7.11 2.95
N PHE A 217 -13.73 -7.96 2.60
CA PHE A 217 -12.78 -7.73 1.52
C PHE A 217 -12.45 -9.02 0.75
N ALA A 218 -11.88 -8.86 -0.44
CA ALA A 218 -11.30 -9.94 -1.20
C ALA A 218 -9.80 -9.68 -1.33
N VAL A 219 -9.03 -10.34 -0.48
CA VAL A 219 -7.57 -10.21 -0.38
C VAL A 219 -6.89 -11.53 -0.75
N GLY A 220 -5.81 -11.43 -1.51
CA GLY A 220 -4.91 -12.54 -1.78
C GLY A 220 -3.47 -12.15 -1.45
N VAL A 221 -2.68 -13.13 -1.05
CA VAL A 221 -1.24 -13.03 -0.84
C VAL A 221 -0.58 -14.07 -1.74
N ALA A 222 0.09 -13.58 -2.77
CA ALA A 222 0.84 -14.34 -3.75
C ALA A 222 2.34 -14.15 -3.44
N ASP A 223 2.94 -15.14 -2.79
CA ASP A 223 4.28 -15.04 -2.20
C ASP A 223 4.41 -13.80 -1.28
N GLU A 224 5.21 -12.80 -1.69
CA GLU A 224 5.44 -11.55 -0.94
C GLU A 224 4.50 -10.41 -1.38
N THR A 225 3.59 -10.66 -2.33
CA THR A 225 2.71 -9.63 -2.90
C THR A 225 1.29 -9.77 -2.37
N VAL A 226 0.80 -8.74 -1.68
CA VAL A 226 -0.60 -8.62 -1.30
C VAL A 226 -1.38 -7.94 -2.41
N TYR A 227 -2.57 -8.45 -2.72
CA TYR A 227 -3.49 -7.78 -3.64
C TYR A 227 -4.94 -7.78 -3.14
N PHE A 228 -5.63 -6.69 -3.43
CA PHE A 228 -7.03 -6.47 -3.08
C PHE A 228 -7.86 -6.27 -4.33
N PHE A 229 -8.96 -7.00 -4.43
CA PHE A 229 -10.01 -6.70 -5.41
C PHE A 229 -10.90 -5.59 -4.87
N LEU A 230 -10.80 -4.41 -5.48
CA LEU A 230 -11.59 -3.24 -5.08
C LEU A 230 -12.88 -3.19 -5.90
N ARG A 231 -14.01 -3.41 -5.23
CA ARG A 231 -15.35 -3.42 -5.84
C ARG A 231 -16.18 -2.24 -5.35
N ASP A 232 -17.10 -1.77 -6.19
CA ASP A 232 -18.14 -0.82 -5.77
C ASP A 232 -19.33 -1.52 -5.10
N ASP A 233 -20.30 -0.75 -4.61
CA ASP A 233 -21.49 -1.25 -3.90
C ASP A 233 -22.39 -2.15 -4.78
N GLU A 234 -22.24 -2.08 -6.11
CA GLU A 234 -22.92 -2.96 -7.07
C GLU A 234 -22.13 -4.25 -7.31
N GLY A 235 -20.98 -4.43 -6.67
CA GLY A 235 -20.09 -5.58 -6.81
C GLY A 235 -19.19 -5.52 -8.04
N LEU A 236 -19.15 -4.41 -8.80
CA LEU A 236 -18.33 -4.30 -10.00
C LEU A 236 -16.86 -4.10 -9.62
N LEU A 237 -15.95 -4.86 -10.24
CA LEU A 237 -14.51 -4.72 -10.03
C LEU A 237 -13.96 -3.42 -10.62
N ARG A 238 -13.56 -2.48 -9.77
CA ARG A 238 -13.11 -1.13 -10.12
C ARG A 238 -11.60 -1.03 -10.25
N ALA A 239 -10.86 -1.79 -9.46
CA ALA A 239 -9.41 -1.85 -9.51
C ALA A 239 -8.86 -3.10 -8.81
N LEU A 240 -7.61 -3.41 -9.11
CA LEU A 240 -6.75 -4.26 -8.28
C LEU A 240 -5.74 -3.33 -7.61
N LEU A 241 -5.61 -3.41 -6.29
CA LEU A 241 -4.53 -2.76 -5.55
C LEU A 241 -3.51 -3.82 -5.17
N GLU A 242 -2.23 -3.61 -5.49
CA GLU A 242 -1.13 -4.51 -5.18
C GLU A 242 -0.12 -3.79 -4.28
N SER A 243 0.42 -4.48 -3.27
CA SER A 243 1.47 -3.97 -2.39
C SER A 243 2.54 -5.03 -2.12
N THR A 244 3.78 -4.59 -1.98
CA THR A 244 4.92 -5.40 -1.51
C THR A 244 5.52 -4.81 -0.23
N ASP A 245 4.79 -3.92 0.45
CA ASP A 245 5.19 -3.38 1.75
C ASP A 245 5.07 -4.48 2.82
N GLU A 246 6.11 -4.62 3.63
CA GLU A 246 6.23 -5.68 4.65
C GLU A 246 5.11 -5.60 5.70
N ALA A 247 4.70 -4.39 6.12
CA ALA A 247 3.64 -4.24 7.10
C ALA A 247 2.26 -4.57 6.50
N VAL A 248 2.05 -4.29 5.21
CA VAL A 248 0.82 -4.71 4.50
C VAL A 248 0.79 -6.23 4.34
N HIS A 249 1.93 -6.86 4.05
CA HIS A 249 2.07 -8.32 3.98
C HIS A 249 1.80 -9.00 5.31
N GLU A 250 2.45 -8.55 6.38
CA GLU A 250 2.24 -9.07 7.74
C GLU A 250 0.77 -8.99 8.14
N TRP A 251 0.14 -7.82 7.96
CA TRP A 251 -1.30 -7.64 8.22
C TRP A 251 -2.16 -8.63 7.42
N ALA A 252 -1.85 -8.86 6.14
CA ALA A 252 -2.64 -9.75 5.29
C ALA A 252 -2.51 -11.22 5.75
N ILE A 253 -1.31 -11.64 6.15
CA ILE A 253 -1.07 -12.98 6.70
C ILE A 253 -1.82 -13.16 8.02
N GLU A 254 -1.68 -12.23 8.97
CA GLU A 254 -2.40 -12.28 10.24
C GLU A 254 -3.92 -12.31 10.05
N THR A 255 -4.42 -11.55 9.08
CA THR A 255 -5.82 -11.56 8.69
C THR A 255 -6.25 -12.93 8.17
N VAL A 256 -5.48 -13.54 7.26
CA VAL A 256 -5.76 -14.90 6.77
C VAL A 256 -5.77 -15.90 7.91
N GLU A 257 -4.79 -15.83 8.83
CA GLU A 257 -4.72 -16.73 9.98
C GLU A 257 -5.92 -16.56 10.93
N ALA A 258 -6.35 -15.33 11.18
CA ALA A 258 -7.51 -15.04 12.03
C ALA A 258 -8.82 -15.62 11.45
N TYR A 259 -9.04 -15.48 10.14
CA TYR A 259 -10.17 -16.12 9.46
C TYR A 259 -10.01 -17.65 9.43
N TRP A 260 -8.80 -18.16 9.23
CA TRP A 260 -8.54 -19.59 9.18
C TRP A 260 -8.86 -20.30 10.50
N ASN A 261 -8.44 -19.69 11.61
CA ASN A 261 -8.61 -20.26 12.95
C ASN A 261 -10.06 -20.34 13.39
N ARG A 262 -10.90 -19.43 12.89
CA ARG A 262 -12.36 -19.40 13.13
C ARG A 262 -13.17 -20.17 12.09
N GLY A 263 -12.63 -20.30 10.88
CA GLY A 263 -13.28 -20.98 9.78
C GLY A 263 -13.52 -22.48 10.03
N VAL A 264 -14.56 -22.99 9.41
CA VAL A 264 -14.94 -24.40 9.46
C VAL A 264 -14.50 -25.11 8.19
N ASP A 265 -14.18 -26.40 8.28
CA ASP A 265 -13.77 -27.16 7.09
C ASP A 265 -14.90 -27.20 6.06
N VAL A 266 -14.54 -27.16 4.77
CA VAL A 266 -15.50 -27.31 3.68
C VAL A 266 -15.92 -28.78 3.63
N ASP A 267 -17.17 -29.07 3.99
CA ASP A 267 -17.69 -30.43 3.93
C ASP A 267 -17.86 -30.88 2.47
N THR A 268 -16.93 -31.71 1.98
CA THR A 268 -16.94 -32.25 0.62
C THR A 268 -18.18 -33.10 0.34
N ALA A 269 -18.75 -33.77 1.35
CA ALA A 269 -19.92 -34.63 1.21
C ALA A 269 -21.20 -33.84 0.93
N SER A 270 -21.32 -32.64 1.51
CA SER A 270 -22.45 -31.72 1.27
C SER A 270 -22.56 -31.28 -0.19
N TYR A 271 -21.49 -31.45 -0.98
CA TYR A 271 -21.45 -31.03 -2.38
C TYR A 271 -21.40 -32.21 -3.35
N GLU A 272 -21.71 -33.45 -2.96
CA GLU A 272 -21.60 -34.66 -3.81
C GLU A 272 -22.73 -34.82 -4.86
N SER A 273 -23.92 -34.23 -4.65
CA SER A 273 -25.09 -34.40 -5.53
C SER A 273 -25.07 -33.53 -6.79
#